data_AF-A0A1T5CFI1-F1
#
_entry.id   AF-A0A1T5CFI1-F1
#
_cell.length_a   1.000
_cell.length_b   1.000
_cell.length_c   1.000
_cell.angle_alpha   90.00
_cell.angle_beta   90.00
_cell.angle_gamma   90.00
#
_symmetry.space_group_name_H-M   'P 1'
#
loop_
_entity.id
_entity.type
_entity.pdbx_description
1 polymer ?
#
loop_
_entity_poly.entity_id
_entity_poly.type
_entity_poly.pdbx_seq_one_letter_code
_entity_poly.pdbx_strand_id
1 'polypeptide(L)'
;MKQNKMIIGITGSIGTGKSTVSNYLISKGYSVVDADKISKGAYNIGSNGYKAILEVFGEEILNSNGEVDRKKIKKIVFDNSNMLQRLNMAIHPIIINEIEKEIEILLESQNVVFLDAPLLIETELHKKVNKIIVVICDKNEQINRIIKRDKITADMAISIINSQMSIDEKLKFADYIVYNNSTIENLYSQVDEIILEIKKEISDV
;
A
#
# COMPACT_ATOMS: atom_id res chain seq x y z
N MET A 1 -21.47 20.15 14.81
CA MET A 1 -21.19 19.71 13.43
C MET A 1 -20.39 18.43 13.53
N LYS A 2 -20.88 17.30 12.98
CA LYS A 2 -20.05 16.08 12.88
C LYS A 2 -18.92 16.45 11.91
N GLN A 3 -17.68 16.48 12.39
CA GLN A 3 -16.54 16.61 11.48
C GLN A 3 -16.58 15.41 10.53
N ASN A 4 -16.74 15.68 9.23
CA ASN A 4 -16.71 14.63 8.23
C ASN A 4 -15.28 14.12 8.11
N LYS A 5 -15.13 12.82 8.33
CA LYS A 5 -13.86 12.10 8.29
C LYS A 5 -13.73 11.43 6.93
N MET A 6 -12.57 11.55 6.30
CA MET A 6 -12.26 10.92 5.03
C MET A 6 -11.01 10.05 5.12
N ILE A 7 -11.10 8.87 4.52
CA ILE A 7 -9.99 7.96 4.29
C ILE A 7 -9.66 8.01 2.80
N ILE A 8 -8.40 8.29 2.47
CA ILE A 8 -7.97 8.46 1.09
C ILE A 8 -6.93 7.40 0.75
N GLY A 9 -7.26 6.50 -0.16
CA GLY A 9 -6.33 5.50 -0.65
C GLY A 9 -5.31 6.13 -1.59
N ILE A 10 -4.03 5.84 -1.38
CA ILE A 10 -2.96 6.16 -2.31
C ILE A 10 -2.46 4.86 -2.89
N THR A 11 -2.54 4.74 -4.21
CA THR A 11 -2.01 3.59 -4.93
C THR A 11 -1.21 4.01 -6.14
N GLY A 12 -0.53 3.05 -6.75
CA GLY A 12 0.36 3.26 -7.87
C GLY A 12 1.20 2.01 -8.08
N SER A 13 1.52 1.72 -9.34
CA SER A 13 2.39 0.59 -9.65
C SER A 13 3.80 0.85 -9.15
N ILE A 14 4.58 -0.22 -9.00
CA ILE A 14 5.98 -0.12 -8.58
C ILE A 14 6.77 0.88 -9.45
N GLY A 15 7.54 1.77 -8.83
CA GLY A 15 8.36 2.76 -9.56
C GLY A 15 7.64 4.06 -9.95
N THR A 16 6.34 4.22 -9.68
CA THR A 16 5.62 5.48 -10.00
C THR A 16 5.89 6.63 -9.02
N GLY A 17 6.55 6.37 -7.88
CA GLY A 17 6.90 7.39 -6.89
C GLY A 17 5.81 7.68 -5.85
N LYS A 18 4.89 6.73 -5.64
CA LYS A 18 3.91 6.75 -4.54
C LYS A 18 4.50 7.15 -3.18
N SER A 19 5.65 6.58 -2.80
CA SER A 19 6.33 6.91 -1.54
C SER A 19 6.73 8.38 -1.44
N THR A 20 7.02 9.03 -2.57
CA THR A 20 7.33 10.46 -2.62
C THR A 20 6.09 11.28 -2.27
N VAL A 21 4.93 10.90 -2.79
CA VAL A 21 3.63 11.52 -2.44
C VAL A 21 3.30 11.31 -0.96
N SER A 22 3.44 10.08 -0.46
CA SER A 22 3.20 9.76 0.96
C SER A 22 4.10 10.58 1.90
N ASN A 23 5.39 10.69 1.59
CA ASN A 23 6.32 11.48 2.39
C ASN A 23 5.99 12.98 2.34
N TYR A 24 5.55 13.47 1.19
CA TYR A 24 5.12 14.86 1.05
C TYR A 24 3.89 15.17 1.91
N LEU A 25 2.89 14.27 1.92
CA LEU A 25 1.71 14.39 2.77
C LEU A 25 2.07 14.41 4.26
N ILE A 26 2.98 13.53 4.69
CA ILE A 26 3.50 13.53 6.06
C ILE A 26 4.16 14.88 6.37
N SER A 27 4.98 15.42 5.46
CA SER A 27 5.63 16.73 5.65
C SER A 27 4.65 17.90 5.77
N LYS A 28 3.43 17.75 5.22
CA LYS A 28 2.31 18.70 5.33
C LYS A 28 1.47 18.50 6.60
N GLY A 29 1.80 17.51 7.42
CA GLY A 29 1.13 17.22 8.68
C GLY A 29 -0.01 16.22 8.60
N TYR A 30 -0.21 15.54 7.46
CA TYR A 30 -1.22 14.48 7.35
C TYR A 30 -0.71 13.15 7.87
N SER A 31 -1.61 12.37 8.46
CA SER A 31 -1.33 10.99 8.81
C SER A 31 -1.44 10.09 7.58
N VAL A 32 -0.42 9.24 7.40
CA VAL A 32 -0.36 8.22 6.35
C VAL A 32 -0.15 6.86 7.00
N VAL A 33 -1.11 5.95 6.79
CA VAL A 33 -1.05 4.56 7.20
C VAL A 33 -0.39 3.75 6.10
N ASP A 34 0.74 3.10 6.39
CA ASP A 34 1.49 2.28 5.43
C ASP A 34 1.05 0.82 5.54
N ALA A 35 0.24 0.35 4.58
CA ALA A 35 -0.28 -1.00 4.56
C ALA A 35 0.83 -2.06 4.38
N ASP A 36 1.91 -1.74 3.66
CA ASP A 36 3.05 -2.65 3.49
C ASP A 36 3.82 -2.79 4.81
N LYS A 37 3.95 -1.72 5.58
CA LYS A 37 4.56 -1.75 6.92
C LYS A 37 3.73 -2.59 7.88
N ILE A 38 2.41 -2.43 7.91
CA ILE A 38 1.50 -3.25 8.74
C ILE A 38 1.55 -4.71 8.31
N SER A 39 1.50 -4.97 7.01
CA SER A 39 1.63 -6.33 6.45
C SER A 39 2.94 -6.99 6.89
N LYS A 40 4.06 -6.26 6.87
CA LYS A 40 5.33 -6.76 7.40
C LYS A 40 5.27 -6.98 8.91
N GLY A 41 4.66 -6.08 9.67
CA GLY A 41 4.50 -6.19 11.12
C GLY A 41 3.70 -7.42 11.56
N ALA A 42 2.76 -7.88 10.73
CA ALA A 42 1.95 -9.07 10.98
C ALA A 42 2.77 -10.38 11.05
N TYR A 43 4.05 -10.39 10.65
CA TYR A 43 4.95 -11.55 10.77
C TYR A 43 5.84 -11.48 12.01
N ASN A 44 5.81 -10.38 12.77
CA ASN A 44 6.69 -10.19 13.91
C ASN A 44 6.22 -11.03 15.10
N ILE A 45 7.19 -11.51 15.90
CA ILE A 45 6.92 -12.28 17.12
C ILE A 45 5.90 -11.54 18.00
N GLY A 46 4.90 -12.28 18.48
CA GLY A 46 3.86 -11.77 19.36
C GLY A 46 2.67 -11.12 18.65
N SER A 47 2.76 -10.83 17.36
CA SER A 47 1.62 -10.33 16.57
C SER A 47 0.55 -11.43 16.37
N ASN A 48 -0.69 -11.01 16.10
CA ASN A 48 -1.77 -11.96 15.76
C ASN A 48 -1.48 -12.71 14.45
N GLY A 49 -0.85 -12.04 13.48
CA GLY A 49 -0.47 -12.67 12.22
C GLY A 49 0.60 -13.74 12.41
N TYR A 50 1.57 -13.52 13.31
CA TYR A 50 2.58 -14.53 13.66
C TYR A 50 1.94 -15.80 14.22
N LYS A 51 0.95 -15.66 15.12
CA LYS A 51 0.19 -16.81 15.65
C LYS A 51 -0.55 -17.55 14.54
N ALA A 52 -1.27 -16.82 13.68
CA ALA A 52 -2.00 -17.41 12.57
C ALA A 52 -1.07 -18.13 11.56
N ILE A 53 0.13 -17.59 11.32
CA ILE A 53 1.15 -18.25 10.47
C ILE A 53 1.57 -19.59 11.08
N LEU A 54 1.83 -19.64 12.39
CA LEU A 54 2.20 -20.87 13.08
C LEU A 54 1.08 -21.91 13.08
N GLU A 55 -0.19 -21.48 13.15
CA GLU A 55 -1.32 -22.40 13.01
C GLU A 55 -1.41 -23.03 11.61
N VAL A 56 -0.97 -22.31 10.56
CA VAL A 56 -0.98 -22.81 9.18
C VAL A 56 0.23 -23.70 8.88
N PHE A 57 1.41 -23.29 9.35
CA PHE A 57 2.70 -23.84 8.92
C PHE A 57 3.54 -24.47 10.03
N GLY A 58 3.06 -24.55 11.27
CA GLY A 58 3.85 -25.05 12.40
C GLY A 58 5.11 -24.22 12.70
N GLU A 59 5.94 -24.73 13.60
CA GLU A 59 7.19 -24.07 14.02
C GLU A 59 8.34 -24.27 13.03
N GLU A 60 8.21 -25.14 12.02
CA GLU A 60 9.25 -25.39 11.02
C GLU A 60 9.60 -24.16 10.16
N ILE A 61 8.67 -23.20 10.07
CA ILE A 61 8.90 -21.93 9.38
C ILE A 61 9.70 -20.94 10.21
N LEU A 62 10.03 -21.24 11.46
CA LEU A 62 10.83 -20.36 12.31
C LEU A 62 12.33 -20.50 12.00
N ASN A 63 13.07 -19.41 12.23
CA ASN A 63 14.53 -19.41 12.29
C ASN A 63 15.02 -19.74 13.71
N SER A 64 16.35 -19.78 13.91
CA SER A 64 16.96 -20.08 15.22
C SER A 64 16.60 -19.10 16.33
N ASN A 65 16.12 -17.90 15.97
CA ASN A 65 15.72 -16.85 16.92
C ASN A 65 14.21 -16.85 17.19
N GLY A 66 13.46 -17.82 16.63
CA GLY A 66 12.01 -17.88 16.76
C GLY A 66 11.26 -16.86 15.88
N GLU A 67 11.91 -16.26 14.89
CA GLU A 67 11.25 -15.36 13.94
C GLU A 67 10.76 -16.12 12.71
N VAL A 68 9.70 -15.63 12.08
CA VAL A 68 9.20 -16.23 10.82
C VAL A 68 10.22 -16.05 9.70
N ASP A 69 10.71 -17.18 9.17
CA ASP A 69 11.54 -17.21 7.97
C ASP A 69 10.66 -17.07 6.71
N ARG A 70 10.53 -15.83 6.26
CA ARG A 70 9.76 -15.51 5.04
C ARG A 70 10.30 -16.19 3.79
N LYS A 71 11.59 -16.57 3.74
CA LYS A 71 12.15 -17.31 2.60
C LYS A 71 11.64 -18.75 2.60
N LYS A 72 11.54 -19.39 3.77
CA LYS A 72 10.90 -20.70 3.90
C LYS A 72 9.44 -20.66 3.47
N ILE A 73 8.67 -19.69 3.99
CA ILE A 73 7.26 -19.53 3.58
C ILE A 73 7.17 -19.34 2.06
N LYS A 74 7.96 -18.41 1.49
CA LYS A 74 7.97 -18.17 0.05
C LYS A 74 8.24 -19.45 -0.74
N LYS A 75 9.19 -20.28 -0.31
CA LYS A 75 9.50 -21.57 -0.95
C LYS A 75 8.32 -22.54 -0.86
N ILE A 76 7.64 -22.63 0.28
CA ILE A 76 6.49 -23.52 0.48
C ILE A 76 5.32 -23.10 -0.41
N VAL A 77 5.01 -21.80 -0.48
CA VAL A 77 3.84 -21.30 -1.21
C VAL A 77 4.08 -21.12 -2.71
N PHE A 78 5.35 -21.06 -3.16
CA PHE A 78 5.70 -20.85 -4.57
C PHE A 78 5.11 -21.93 -5.49
N ASP A 79 5.23 -23.20 -5.10
CA ASP A 79 4.72 -24.34 -5.88
C ASP A 79 3.41 -24.92 -5.31
N ASN A 80 2.82 -24.29 -4.29
CA ASN A 80 1.63 -24.80 -3.61
C ASN A 80 0.57 -23.71 -3.45
N SER A 81 -0.31 -23.62 -4.45
CA SER A 81 -1.42 -22.67 -4.48
C SER A 81 -2.41 -22.84 -3.31
N ASN A 82 -2.61 -24.06 -2.82
CA ASN A 82 -3.45 -24.31 -1.64
C ASN A 82 -2.84 -23.69 -0.38
N MET A 83 -1.53 -23.87 -0.16
CA MET A 83 -0.83 -23.26 0.98
C MET A 83 -0.77 -21.73 0.87
N LEU A 84 -0.59 -21.19 -0.35
CA LEU A 84 -0.70 -19.74 -0.57
C LEU A 84 -2.08 -19.22 -0.17
N GLN A 85 -3.14 -19.93 -0.57
CA GLN A 85 -4.51 -19.55 -0.23
C GLN A 85 -4.76 -19.62 1.29
N ARG A 86 -4.31 -20.69 1.97
CA ARG A 86 -4.43 -20.83 3.43
C ARG A 86 -3.71 -19.70 4.17
N LEU A 87 -2.49 -19.35 3.74
CA LEU A 87 -1.74 -18.23 4.27
C LEU A 87 -2.50 -16.90 4.12
N ASN A 88 -2.97 -16.63 2.91
CA ASN A 88 -3.72 -15.41 2.61
C ASN A 88 -5.01 -15.31 3.43
N MET A 89 -5.77 -16.41 3.54
CA MET A 89 -6.99 -16.46 4.37
C MET A 89 -6.72 -16.23 5.85
N ALA A 90 -5.60 -16.74 6.37
CA ALA A 90 -5.23 -16.58 7.76
C ALA A 90 -4.75 -15.15 8.08
N ILE A 91 -3.96 -14.54 7.19
CA ILE A 91 -3.31 -13.24 7.45
C ILE A 91 -4.17 -12.04 7.04
N HIS A 92 -4.88 -12.09 5.90
CA HIS A 92 -5.54 -10.90 5.37
C HIS A 92 -6.54 -10.24 6.33
N PRO A 93 -7.43 -11.00 7.02
CA PRO A 93 -8.35 -10.38 7.98
C PRO A 93 -7.61 -9.66 9.11
N ILE A 94 -6.47 -10.19 9.56
CA ILE A 94 -5.65 -9.60 10.62
C ILE A 94 -5.05 -8.29 10.14
N ILE A 95 -4.45 -8.26 8.94
CA ILE A 95 -3.87 -7.04 8.37
C ILE A 95 -4.94 -5.96 8.20
N ILE A 96 -6.10 -6.31 7.63
CA ILE A 96 -7.20 -5.36 7.41
C ILE A 96 -7.66 -4.75 8.73
N ASN A 97 -7.86 -5.59 9.76
CA ASN A 97 -8.28 -5.13 11.08
C ASN A 97 -7.23 -4.20 11.74
N GLU A 98 -5.94 -4.47 11.57
CA GLU A 98 -4.89 -3.57 12.09
C GLU A 98 -4.82 -2.25 11.32
N ILE A 99 -5.03 -2.27 9.98
CA ILE A 99 -5.18 -1.05 9.18
C ILE A 99 -6.37 -0.23 9.66
N GLU A 100 -7.53 -0.85 9.85
CA GLU A 100 -8.76 -0.16 10.29
C GLU A 100 -8.57 0.47 11.67
N LYS A 101 -7.98 -0.25 12.62
CA LYS A 101 -7.66 0.30 13.94
C LYS A 101 -6.72 1.51 13.87
N GLU A 102 -5.65 1.43 13.07
CA GLU A 102 -4.70 2.53 12.94
C GLU A 102 -5.38 3.77 12.32
N ILE A 103 -6.22 3.57 11.31
CA ILE A 103 -7.03 4.63 10.70
C ILE A 103 -8.00 5.24 11.74
N GLU A 104 -8.74 4.42 12.49
CA GLU A 104 -9.70 4.88 13.49
C GLU A 104 -9.04 5.77 14.55
N ILE A 105 -7.88 5.36 15.06
CA ILE A 105 -7.10 6.13 16.04
C ILE A 105 -6.67 7.48 15.46
N LEU A 106 -6.13 7.49 14.24
CA LEU A 106 -5.67 8.74 13.60
C LEU A 106 -6.83 9.69 13.33
N LEU A 107 -7.99 9.13 12.97
CA LEU A 107 -9.22 9.87 12.76
C LEU A 107 -9.77 10.51 14.05
N GLU A 108 -9.30 10.17 15.25
CA GLU A 108 -9.66 10.89 16.48
C GLU A 108 -9.09 12.32 16.50
N SER A 109 -7.99 12.55 15.79
CA SER A 109 -7.24 13.82 15.79
C SER A 109 -7.14 14.50 14.43
N GLN A 110 -7.48 13.80 13.35
CA GLN A 110 -7.47 14.33 11.99
C GLN A 110 -8.78 14.03 11.24
N ASN A 111 -9.20 14.93 10.37
CA ASN A 111 -10.36 14.72 9.49
C ASN A 111 -10.00 13.94 8.23
N VAL A 112 -8.72 13.84 7.89
CA VAL A 112 -8.23 13.15 6.69
C VAL A 112 -7.09 12.23 7.10
N VAL A 113 -7.21 10.96 6.74
CA VAL A 113 -6.13 9.97 6.86
C VAL A 113 -5.88 9.35 5.50
N PHE A 114 -4.63 9.21 5.13
CA PHE A 114 -4.25 8.55 3.89
C PHE A 114 -3.87 7.09 4.15
N LEU A 115 -4.35 6.18 3.32
CA LEU A 115 -3.96 4.78 3.31
C LEU A 115 -3.02 4.53 2.12
N ASP A 116 -1.73 4.40 2.39
CA ASP A 116 -0.75 4.03 1.38
C ASP A 116 -0.74 2.50 1.20
N ALA A 117 -1.20 2.03 0.03
CA ALA A 117 -1.16 0.64 -0.37
C ALA A 117 -0.82 0.46 -1.87
N PRO A 118 0.34 -0.12 -2.24
CA PRO A 118 0.65 -0.46 -3.63
C PRO A 118 -0.39 -1.41 -4.25
N LEU A 119 -0.93 -2.32 -3.43
CA LEU A 119 -1.92 -3.33 -3.82
C LEU A 119 -3.34 -2.98 -3.36
N LEU A 120 -3.66 -1.70 -3.24
CA LEU A 120 -4.94 -1.20 -2.72
C LEU A 120 -6.16 -1.85 -3.43
N ILE A 121 -6.07 -2.01 -4.75
CA ILE A 121 -7.17 -2.57 -5.55
C ILE A 121 -7.17 -4.09 -5.42
N GLU A 122 -6.00 -4.71 -5.61
CA GLU A 122 -5.79 -6.15 -5.63
C GLU A 122 -6.14 -6.83 -4.30
N THR A 123 -6.02 -6.11 -3.18
CA THR A 123 -6.38 -6.58 -1.82
C THR A 123 -7.76 -6.13 -1.37
N GLU A 124 -8.55 -5.55 -2.27
CA GLU A 124 -9.89 -5.00 -2.00
C GLU A 124 -9.96 -3.88 -0.94
N LEU A 125 -8.82 -3.35 -0.50
CA LEU A 125 -8.75 -2.22 0.44
C LEU A 125 -9.36 -0.94 -0.12
N HIS A 126 -9.50 -0.81 -1.44
CA HIS A 126 -10.25 0.26 -2.08
C HIS A 126 -11.70 0.36 -1.61
N LYS A 127 -12.31 -0.73 -1.11
CA LYS A 127 -13.67 -0.71 -0.54
C LYS A 127 -13.73 -0.06 0.84
N LYS A 128 -12.58 0.22 1.45
CA LYS A 128 -12.42 0.80 2.80
C LYS A 128 -12.00 2.26 2.79
N VAL A 129 -11.90 2.87 1.61
CA VAL A 129 -11.53 4.29 1.44
C VAL A 129 -12.67 5.06 0.77
N ASN A 130 -12.72 6.37 0.99
CA ASN A 130 -13.70 7.26 0.39
C ASN A 130 -13.28 7.73 -1.01
N LYS A 131 -11.98 7.95 -1.20
CA LYS A 131 -11.37 8.48 -2.42
C LYS A 131 -10.06 7.78 -2.72
N ILE A 132 -9.69 7.70 -3.99
CA ILE A 132 -8.46 7.02 -4.45
C ILE A 132 -7.61 7.97 -5.30
N ILE A 133 -6.37 8.16 -4.87
CA ILE A 133 -5.30 8.81 -5.63
C ILE A 133 -4.46 7.73 -6.30
N VAL A 134 -4.38 7.76 -7.63
CA VAL A 134 -3.50 6.89 -8.41
C VAL A 134 -2.29 7.67 -8.90
N VAL A 135 -1.11 7.31 -8.40
CA VAL A 135 0.18 7.90 -8.79
C VAL A 135 0.74 7.14 -9.99
N ILE A 136 0.95 7.85 -11.09
CA ILE A 136 1.39 7.27 -12.37
C ILE A 136 2.65 7.95 -12.91
N CYS A 137 3.37 7.24 -13.77
CA CYS A 137 4.44 7.80 -14.59
C CYS A 137 4.54 7.03 -15.90
N ASP A 138 5.30 7.56 -16.84
CA ASP A 138 5.57 6.92 -18.12
C ASP A 138 6.25 5.58 -17.91
N LYS A 139 5.90 4.59 -18.72
CA LYS A 139 6.42 3.22 -18.60
C LYS A 139 7.95 3.18 -18.67
N ASN A 140 8.55 3.99 -19.53
CA ASN A 140 10.02 4.07 -19.66
C ASN A 140 10.66 4.65 -18.38
N GLU A 141 10.07 5.69 -17.80
CA GLU A 141 10.52 6.26 -16.53
C GLU A 141 10.36 5.26 -15.38
N GLN A 142 9.23 4.54 -15.35
CA GLN A 142 8.96 3.49 -14.38
C GLN A 142 10.05 2.41 -14.41
N ILE A 143 10.37 1.89 -15.60
CA ILE A 143 11.41 0.89 -15.81
C ILE A 143 12.77 1.44 -15.36
N ASN A 144 13.14 2.64 -15.80
CA ASN A 144 14.41 3.28 -15.45
C ASN A 144 14.58 3.44 -13.93
N ARG A 145 13.52 3.82 -13.23
CA ARG A 145 13.52 3.97 -11.76
C ARG A 145 13.72 2.63 -11.05
N ILE A 146 13.02 1.58 -11.50
CA ILE A 146 13.16 0.23 -10.93
C ILE A 146 14.58 -0.29 -11.14
N ILE A 147 15.12 -0.19 -12.36
CA ILE A 147 16.50 -0.61 -12.68
C ILE A 147 17.50 0.09 -11.76
N LYS A 148 17.40 1.43 -11.64
CA LYS A 148 18.33 2.22 -10.81
C LYS A 148 18.22 1.86 -9.32
N ARG A 149 17.01 1.68 -8.80
CA ARG A 149 16.75 1.40 -7.39
C ARG A 149 17.16 -0.04 -7.01
N ASP A 150 16.72 -1.00 -7.80
CA ASP A 150 16.82 -2.43 -7.46
C ASP A 150 18.06 -3.10 -8.06
N LYS A 151 18.78 -2.40 -8.95
CA LYS A 151 19.99 -2.88 -9.65
C LYS A 151 19.73 -4.18 -10.43
N ILE A 152 18.62 -4.21 -11.18
CA ILE A 152 18.16 -5.36 -11.98
C ILE A 152 18.13 -5.04 -13.48
N THR A 153 17.93 -6.07 -14.31
CA THR A 153 17.78 -5.90 -15.77
C THR A 153 16.44 -5.28 -16.15
N ALA A 154 16.36 -4.72 -17.36
CA ALA A 154 15.10 -4.20 -17.90
C ALA A 154 14.02 -5.29 -18.00
N ASP A 155 14.38 -6.50 -18.43
CA ASP A 155 13.44 -7.62 -18.51
C ASP A 155 12.87 -8.01 -17.14
N MET A 156 13.71 -8.02 -16.10
CA MET A 156 13.25 -8.25 -14.74
C MET A 156 12.33 -7.13 -14.25
N ALA A 157 12.66 -5.87 -14.53
CA ALA A 157 11.80 -4.73 -14.19
C ALA A 157 10.43 -4.82 -14.88
N ILE A 158 10.40 -5.16 -16.17
CA ILE A 158 9.16 -5.37 -16.93
C ILE A 158 8.36 -6.54 -16.36
N SER A 159 9.01 -7.65 -16.02
CA SER A 159 8.34 -8.80 -15.41
C SER A 159 7.69 -8.43 -14.07
N ILE A 160 8.33 -7.59 -13.26
CA ILE A 160 7.78 -7.12 -11.98
C ILE A 160 6.58 -6.19 -12.23
N ILE A 161 6.68 -5.25 -13.18
CA ILE A 161 5.57 -4.37 -13.54
C ILE A 161 4.36 -5.19 -14.00
N ASN A 162 4.57 -6.17 -14.87
CA ASN A 162 3.51 -7.01 -15.42
C ASN A 162 2.91 -8.00 -14.40
N SER A 163 3.56 -8.21 -13.26
CA SER A 163 3.02 -9.04 -12.17
C SER A 163 1.95 -8.33 -11.34
N GLN A 164 1.83 -7.01 -11.48
CA GLN A 164 0.82 -6.19 -10.81
C GLN A 164 -0.35 -5.90 -11.74
N MET A 165 -1.49 -5.50 -11.17
CA MET A 165 -2.59 -4.96 -11.97
C MET A 165 -2.08 -3.82 -12.85
N SER A 166 -2.49 -3.81 -14.11
CA SER A 166 -2.05 -2.79 -15.06
C SER A 166 -2.49 -1.40 -14.61
N ILE A 167 -1.76 -0.39 -15.05
CA ILE A 167 -2.11 0.99 -14.69
C ILE A 167 -3.50 1.37 -15.20
N ASP A 168 -3.86 0.92 -16.41
CA ASP A 168 -5.16 1.17 -17.01
C ASP A 168 -6.31 0.59 -16.18
N GLU A 169 -6.11 -0.59 -15.57
CA GLU A 169 -7.10 -1.16 -14.64
C GLU A 169 -7.18 -0.37 -13.33
N LYS A 170 -6.04 0.09 -12.78
CA LYS A 170 -6.04 0.93 -11.57
C LYS A 170 -6.72 2.28 -11.78
N LEU A 171 -6.55 2.87 -12.97
CA LEU A 171 -7.15 4.16 -13.32
C LEU A 171 -8.69 4.13 -13.31
N LYS A 172 -9.31 2.96 -13.49
CA LYS A 172 -10.77 2.82 -13.37
C LYS A 172 -11.31 3.10 -11.96
N PHE A 173 -10.44 3.02 -10.95
CA PHE A 173 -10.77 3.29 -9.56
C PHE A 173 -10.34 4.70 -9.11
N ALA A 174 -9.69 5.48 -9.98
CA ALA A 174 -9.13 6.77 -9.59
C ALA A 174 -10.23 7.83 -9.42
N ASP A 175 -10.28 8.46 -8.26
CA ASP A 175 -10.93 9.77 -8.10
C ASP A 175 -9.96 10.88 -8.53
N TYR A 176 -8.67 10.71 -8.24
CA TYR A 176 -7.61 11.64 -8.59
C TYR A 176 -6.42 10.91 -9.22
N ILE A 177 -5.77 11.57 -10.18
CA ILE A 177 -4.57 11.06 -10.85
C ILE A 177 -3.43 12.03 -10.59
N VAL A 178 -2.29 11.50 -10.16
CA VAL A 178 -1.07 12.28 -9.94
C VAL A 178 0.02 11.81 -10.90
N TYR A 179 0.47 12.71 -11.78
CA TYR A 179 1.51 12.43 -12.78
C TYR A 179 2.89 12.75 -12.22
N ASN A 180 3.77 11.76 -12.22
CA ASN A 180 5.14 11.87 -11.73
C ASN A 180 6.18 11.78 -12.88
N ASN A 181 5.94 12.53 -13.95
CA ASN A 181 6.78 12.59 -15.16
C ASN A 181 7.68 13.84 -15.23
N SER A 182 7.49 14.80 -14.32
CA SER A 182 8.13 16.11 -14.38
C SER A 182 8.98 16.35 -13.13
N THR A 183 9.08 17.61 -12.70
CA THR A 183 9.82 17.98 -11.50
C THR A 183 9.06 17.63 -10.21
N ILE A 184 9.79 17.60 -9.10
CA ILE A 184 9.21 17.33 -7.79
C ILE A 184 8.21 18.40 -7.37
N GLU A 185 8.43 19.66 -7.79
CA GLU A 185 7.54 20.78 -7.53
C GLU A 185 6.20 20.60 -8.25
N ASN A 186 6.22 20.11 -9.49
CA ASN A 186 5.00 19.80 -10.24
C ASN A 186 4.22 18.63 -9.62
N LEU A 187 4.92 17.63 -9.08
CA LEU A 187 4.30 16.55 -8.32
C LEU A 187 3.58 17.11 -7.08
N TYR A 188 4.27 17.97 -6.34
CA TYR A 188 3.76 18.58 -5.11
C TYR A 188 2.59 19.52 -5.37
N SER A 189 2.61 20.31 -6.45
CA SER A 189 1.50 21.17 -6.86
C SER A 189 0.21 20.37 -7.10
N GLN A 190 0.30 19.27 -7.87
CA GLN A 190 -0.85 18.39 -8.10
C GLN A 190 -1.42 17.82 -6.80
N VAL A 191 -0.55 17.41 -5.87
CA VAL A 191 -0.98 16.90 -4.56
C VAL A 191 -1.64 18.00 -3.73
N ASP A 192 -1.10 19.22 -3.74
CA ASP A 192 -1.69 20.36 -3.04
C ASP A 192 -3.06 20.75 -3.60
N GLU A 193 -3.25 20.71 -4.92
CA GLU A 193 -4.54 20.94 -5.58
C GLU A 193 -5.59 19.91 -5.14
N ILE A 194 -5.25 18.63 -5.16
CA ILE A 194 -6.13 17.54 -4.69
C ILE A 194 -6.51 17.75 -3.21
N ILE A 195 -5.55 18.09 -2.36
CA ILE A 195 -5.79 18.38 -0.94
C ILE A 195 -6.76 19.55 -0.75
N LEU A 196 -6.65 20.60 -1.57
CA LEU A 196 -7.56 21.74 -1.50
C LEU A 196 -8.99 21.33 -1.86
N GLU A 197 -9.17 20.47 -2.85
CA GLU A 197 -10.49 19.93 -3.22
C GLU A 197 -11.09 19.08 -2.10
N ILE A 198 -10.31 18.14 -1.54
CA ILE A 198 -10.72 17.32 -0.39
C ILE A 198 -11.15 18.19 0.79
N LYS A 199 -10.40 19.26 1.09
CA LYS A 199 -10.74 20.17 2.19
C LYS A 199 -12.06 20.90 1.97
N LYS A 200 -12.36 21.29 0.72
CA LYS A 200 -13.65 21.91 0.39
C LYS A 200 -14.78 20.92 0.61
N GLU A 201 -14.65 19.68 0.12
CA GLU A 201 -15.65 18.64 0.32
C GLU A 201 -15.92 18.33 1.80
N ILE A 202 -14.91 18.40 2.66
CA ILE A 202 -15.08 18.21 4.12
C ILE A 202 -15.74 19.43 4.78
N SER A 203 -15.55 20.63 4.22
CA SER A 203 -16.03 21.89 4.80
C SER A 203 -17.44 22.27 4.33
N ASP A 204 -17.84 21.82 3.15
CA ASP A 204 -19.12 22.15 2.49
C ASP A 204 -20.30 21.23 2.91
N VAL A 205 -20.11 20.39 3.93
CA VAL A 205 -21.11 19.42 4.46
C VAL A 205 -21.34 19.63 5.96
#